data_AF-A0A7C9AAL4-F1
#
_entry.id   AF-A0A7C9AAL4-F1
#
_cell.length_a   1.000
_cell.length_b   1.000
_cell.length_c   1.000
_cell.angle_alpha   90.00
_cell.angle_beta   90.00
_cell.angle_gamma   90.00
#
_symmetry.space_group_name_H-M   'P 1'
#
loop_
_entity.id
_entity.type
_entity.pdbx_description
1 polymer ?
#
loop_
_entity_poly.entity_id
_entity_poly.type
_entity_poly.pdbx_seq_one_letter_code
_entity_poly.pdbx_strand_id
1 'polypeptide(L)'
;FPKLFSFVKLEDDRIGLRLLSWDGQLAVSHLQKNAALLENSEGTDSHSLAFPIGFTRGFGLKRKCMKWLEEWQKLPYTSPYVDASHLDPRTDVSEKRIVGVFHELLHLTIHKQTERKNVSNLRMPLGLPQKFTKVFERHPGIFYISMK
;
A
#
# COMPACT_ATOMS: atom_id res chain seq x y z
N PHE A 1 -21.55 12.42 7.82
CA PHE A 1 -21.14 12.55 6.41
C PHE A 1 -22.18 12.09 5.37
N PRO A 2 -23.50 12.27 5.55
CA PRO A 2 -24.49 11.77 4.57
C PRO A 2 -24.50 12.52 3.22
N LYS A 3 -23.86 13.70 3.14
CA LYS A 3 -23.80 14.52 1.92
C LYS A 3 -22.75 14.07 0.90
N LEU A 4 -21.82 13.19 1.28
CA LEU A 4 -20.73 12.74 0.41
C LEU A 4 -21.06 11.47 -0.37
N PHE A 5 -22.18 10.81 -0.06
CA PHE A 5 -22.55 9.54 -0.66
C PHE A 5 -23.98 9.57 -1.19
N SER A 6 -24.24 8.76 -2.20
CA SER A 6 -25.57 8.49 -2.75
C SER A 6 -25.79 6.99 -2.89
N PHE A 7 -27.05 6.56 -2.82
CA PHE A 7 -27.42 5.20 -3.14
C PHE A 7 -27.57 5.05 -4.66
N VAL A 8 -27.09 3.92 -5.19
CA VAL A 8 -27.23 3.59 -6.61
C VAL A 8 -27.75 2.17 -6.74
N LYS A 9 -28.56 1.91 -7.76
CA LYS A 9 -28.98 0.55 -8.09
C LYS A 9 -27.92 -0.09 -8.99
N LEU A 10 -27.40 -1.24 -8.58
CA LEU A 10 -26.45 -2.03 -9.36
C LEU A 10 -27.19 -2.90 -10.40
N GLU A 11 -26.44 -3.46 -11.35
CA GLU A 11 -26.99 -4.32 -12.42
C GLU A 11 -27.70 -5.58 -11.89
N ASP A 12 -27.34 -6.04 -10.68
CA ASP A 12 -27.91 -7.20 -10.01
C ASP A 12 -28.98 -6.83 -8.96
N ASP A 13 -29.62 -5.68 -9.13
CA ASP A 13 -30.66 -5.12 -8.26
C ASP A 13 -30.23 -4.77 -6.82
N ARG A 14 -28.95 -4.97 -6.45
CA ARG A 14 -28.45 -4.57 -5.12
C ARG A 14 -28.33 -3.05 -5.01
N ILE A 15 -28.47 -2.55 -3.78
CA ILE A 15 -28.23 -1.14 -3.44
C ILE A 15 -26.73 -0.97 -3.17
N GLY A 16 -26.05 -0.21 -4.03
CA GLY A 16 -24.67 0.22 -3.87
C GLY A 16 -24.58 1.60 -3.22
N LEU A 17 -23.41 1.89 -2.65
CA LEU A 17 -23.06 3.22 -2.15
C LEU A 17 -22.03 3.86 -3.10
N ARG A 18 -22.34 5.04 -3.65
CA ARG A 18 -21.45 5.81 -4.52
C ARG A 18 -20.96 7.04 -3.79
N LEU A 19 -19.66 7.30 -3.89
CA LEU A 19 -19.05 8.55 -3.44
C LEU A 19 -19.35 9.67 -4.45
N LEU A 20 -19.87 10.80 -3.98
CA LEU A 20 -20.24 11.97 -4.78
C LEU A 20 -19.10 12.98 -4.93
N SER A 21 -18.32 13.17 -3.87
CA SER A 21 -17.21 14.13 -3.83
C SER A 21 -16.01 13.50 -3.17
N TRP A 22 -14.87 13.53 -3.85
CA TRP A 22 -13.60 13.08 -3.32
C TRP A 22 -12.93 14.20 -2.53
N ASP A 23 -12.61 13.97 -1.27
CA ASP A 23 -11.86 14.92 -0.45
C ASP A 23 -10.38 14.54 -0.43
N GLY A 24 -9.55 15.37 -1.05
CA GLY A 24 -8.10 15.18 -1.12
C GLY A 24 -7.41 15.18 0.26
N GLN A 25 -7.99 15.83 1.26
CA GLN A 25 -7.43 15.86 2.62
C GLN A 25 -7.60 14.51 3.34
N LEU A 26 -8.60 13.72 2.95
CA LEU A 26 -8.80 12.37 3.46
C LEU A 26 -7.96 11.33 2.69
N ALA A 27 -7.60 11.64 1.45
CA ALA A 27 -6.86 10.79 0.52
C ALA A 27 -5.33 10.77 0.76
N VAL A 28 -4.92 10.78 2.04
CA VAL A 28 -3.52 10.78 2.45
C VAL A 28 -3.19 9.46 3.10
N SER A 29 -2.23 8.72 2.56
CA SER A 29 -1.84 7.41 3.08
C SER A 29 -1.19 7.51 4.46
N HIS A 30 -1.24 6.42 5.21
CA HIS A 30 -0.55 6.29 6.49
C HIS A 30 0.94 6.57 6.36
N LEU A 31 1.56 6.17 5.23
CA LEU A 31 2.97 6.44 4.97
C LEU A 31 3.24 7.94 4.79
N GLN A 32 2.41 8.63 4.01
CA GLN A 32 2.50 10.08 3.82
C GLN A 32 2.26 10.84 5.12
N LYS A 33 1.25 10.43 5.92
CA LYS A 33 0.99 11.02 7.24
C LYS A 33 2.17 10.87 8.18
N ASN A 34 2.77 9.69 8.25
CA ASN A 34 3.94 9.45 9.09
C ASN A 34 5.16 10.25 8.62
N ALA A 35 5.38 10.36 7.31
CA ALA A 35 6.46 11.16 6.76
C ALA A 35 6.30 12.65 7.10
N ALA A 36 5.11 13.23 6.96
CA ALA A 36 4.85 14.63 7.32
C ALA A 36 5.12 14.93 8.81
N LEU A 37 4.89 13.95 9.70
CA LEU A 37 5.23 14.08 11.12
C LEU A 37 6.75 14.09 11.36
N LEU A 38 7.52 13.39 10.52
CA LEU A 38 8.98 13.30 10.59
C LEU A 38 9.68 14.46 9.85
N GLU A 39 9.12 14.97 8.75
CA GLU A 39 9.67 16.10 7.99
C GLU A 39 9.62 17.43 8.75
N ASN A 40 8.71 17.57 9.71
CA ASN A 40 8.78 18.65 10.72
C ASN A 40 10.07 18.58 11.57
N SER A 41 10.88 17.53 11.44
CA SER A 41 12.19 17.39 12.08
C SER A 41 13.38 17.31 11.10
N GLU A 42 13.28 16.74 9.89
CA GLU A 42 14.38 16.72 8.91
C GLU A 42 13.90 16.73 7.44
N GLY A 43 14.43 17.67 6.64
CA GLY A 43 14.03 17.94 5.26
C GLY A 43 14.42 16.82 4.28
N THR A 44 13.47 15.90 4.05
CA THR A 44 13.60 14.80 3.08
C THR A 44 12.86 15.14 1.79
N ASP A 45 13.42 14.72 0.66
CA ASP A 45 12.88 14.94 -0.68
C ASP A 45 11.48 14.30 -0.82
N SER A 46 10.46 15.14 -1.00
CA SER A 46 9.02 14.82 -0.85
C SER A 46 8.51 13.68 -1.76
N HIS A 47 9.29 13.32 -2.79
CA HIS A 47 8.89 12.33 -3.79
C HIS A 47 9.23 10.87 -3.44
N SER A 48 10.15 10.64 -2.49
CA SER A 48 10.69 9.31 -2.20
C SER A 48 10.44 8.87 -0.76
N LEU A 49 9.22 8.38 -0.50
CA LEU A 49 8.86 7.88 0.83
C LEU A 49 9.38 6.46 1.06
N ALA A 50 10.00 6.23 2.21
CA ALA A 50 10.51 4.93 2.63
C ALA A 50 9.60 4.26 3.67
N PHE A 51 9.37 2.96 3.54
CA PHE A 51 8.61 2.17 4.50
C PHE A 51 9.41 1.91 5.78
N PRO A 52 8.77 1.87 6.96
CA PRO A 52 9.41 1.38 8.18
C PRO A 52 9.77 -0.09 7.99
N ILE A 53 11.04 -0.43 8.23
CA ILE A 53 11.56 -1.79 8.11
C ILE A 53 11.83 -2.34 9.50
N GLY A 54 11.22 -3.49 9.83
CA GLY A 54 11.48 -4.25 11.04
C GLY A 54 11.76 -5.71 10.71
N PHE A 55 12.98 -6.17 10.93
CA PHE A 55 13.32 -7.58 10.79
C PHE A 55 13.19 -8.30 12.12
N THR A 56 12.75 -9.57 12.09
CA THR A 56 12.78 -10.41 13.28
C THR A 56 14.24 -10.69 13.70
N ARG A 57 14.46 -10.87 15.01
CA ARG A 57 15.80 -11.16 15.54
C ARG A 57 16.35 -12.43 14.89
N GLY A 58 17.55 -12.33 14.29
CA GLY A 58 18.19 -13.44 13.57
C GLY A 58 17.88 -13.51 12.07
N PHE A 59 17.11 -12.58 11.53
CA PHE A 59 16.87 -12.48 10.09
C PHE A 59 18.13 -11.97 9.36
N GLY A 60 18.96 -12.90 8.88
CA GLY A 60 20.19 -12.58 8.15
C GLY A 60 19.95 -12.29 6.67
N LEU A 61 19.68 -11.03 6.32
CA LEU A 61 19.68 -10.62 4.90
C LEU A 61 21.11 -10.59 4.35
N LYS A 62 21.31 -11.22 3.18
CA LYS A 62 22.57 -11.10 2.43
C LYS A 62 22.80 -9.62 2.08
N ARG A 63 24.06 -9.17 2.11
CA ARG A 63 24.46 -7.78 1.78
C ARG A 63 23.88 -7.25 0.46
N LYS A 64 23.75 -8.12 -0.55
CA LYS A 64 23.12 -7.79 -1.84
C LYS A 64 21.63 -7.45 -1.70
N CYS A 65 20.89 -8.17 -0.87
CA CYS A 65 19.47 -7.91 -0.63
C CYS A 65 19.27 -6.60 0.13
N MET A 66 20.15 -6.29 1.09
CA MET A 66 20.11 -4.99 1.80
C MET A 66 20.34 -3.83 0.83
N LYS A 67 21.37 -3.91 -0.03
CA LYS A 67 21.63 -2.88 -1.04
C LYS A 67 20.46 -2.70 -2.01
N TRP A 68 19.85 -3.80 -2.46
CA TRP A 68 18.65 -3.70 -3.30
C TRP A 68 17.49 -3.03 -2.57
N LEU A 69 17.25 -3.38 -1.29
CA LEU A 69 16.20 -2.77 -0.48
C LEU A 69 16.42 -1.27 -0.26
N GLU A 70 17.67 -0.85 -0.03
CA GLU A 70 18.04 0.57 0.09
C GLU A 70 17.73 1.35 -1.20
N GLU A 71 18.08 0.82 -2.36
CA GLU A 71 17.76 1.45 -3.65
C GLU A 71 16.26 1.42 -3.94
N TRP A 72 15.57 0.32 -3.61
CA TRP A 72 14.13 0.19 -3.75
C TRP A 72 13.37 1.19 -2.87
N GLN A 73 13.84 1.46 -1.65
CA GLN A 73 13.25 2.46 -0.75
C GLN A 73 13.36 3.89 -1.29
N LYS A 74 14.33 4.19 -2.17
CA LYS A 74 14.48 5.52 -2.81
C LYS A 74 13.58 5.74 -4.03
N LEU A 75 12.91 4.70 -4.52
CA LEU A 75 12.03 4.82 -5.68
C LEU A 75 10.86 5.79 -5.40
N PRO A 76 10.29 6.46 -6.42
CA PRO A 76 9.13 7.32 -6.25
C PRO A 76 7.97 6.59 -5.57
N TYR A 77 7.30 7.27 -4.63
CA TYR A 77 6.10 6.75 -3.99
C TYR A 77 4.83 7.21 -4.71
N THR A 78 4.01 6.26 -5.18
CA THR A 78 2.68 6.53 -5.74
C THR A 78 1.62 6.20 -4.68
N SER A 79 0.79 7.19 -4.34
CA SER A 79 -0.27 7.02 -3.33
C SER A 79 -1.28 5.92 -3.73
N PRO A 80 -1.78 5.11 -2.76
CA PRO A 80 -2.88 4.16 -2.99
C PRO A 80 -4.17 4.82 -3.47
N TYR A 81 -4.34 6.12 -3.18
CA TYR A 81 -5.54 6.88 -3.44
C TYR A 81 -5.55 7.60 -4.80
N VAL A 82 -4.47 7.50 -5.59
CA VAL A 82 -4.39 8.09 -6.94
C VAL A 82 -4.44 7.01 -8.01
N ASP A 83 -4.88 7.42 -9.21
CA ASP A 83 -4.81 6.55 -10.37
C ASP A 83 -3.36 6.24 -10.74
N ALA A 84 -3.11 4.96 -11.01
CA ALA A 84 -1.79 4.44 -11.35
C ALA A 84 -1.83 3.57 -12.61
N SER A 85 -2.86 3.73 -13.43
CA SER A 85 -2.98 3.09 -14.74
C SER A 85 -1.75 3.32 -15.66
N HIS A 86 -1.03 4.42 -15.44
CA HIS A 86 0.17 4.79 -16.17
C HIS A 86 1.44 4.02 -15.75
N LEU A 87 1.44 3.32 -14.62
CA LEU A 87 2.62 2.57 -14.16
C LEU A 87 2.77 1.26 -14.94
N ASP A 88 3.99 0.96 -15.41
CA ASP A 88 4.30 -0.36 -15.98
C ASP A 88 4.33 -1.42 -14.86
N PRO A 89 3.44 -2.44 -14.90
CA PRO A 89 3.38 -3.51 -13.89
C PRO A 89 4.67 -4.31 -13.70
N ARG A 90 5.65 -4.18 -14.61
CA ARG A 90 6.94 -4.88 -14.57
C ARG A 90 8.03 -4.14 -13.78
N THR A 91 7.75 -2.92 -13.33
CA THR A 91 8.74 -2.06 -12.68
C THR A 91 8.74 -2.19 -11.15
N ASP A 92 9.88 -1.92 -10.52
CA ASP A 92 9.98 -1.86 -9.06
C ASP A 92 9.14 -0.72 -8.47
N VAL A 93 8.83 0.34 -9.25
CA VAL A 93 7.89 1.41 -8.86
C VAL A 93 6.47 0.87 -8.75
N SER A 94 6.02 0.06 -9.70
CA SER A 94 4.74 -0.63 -9.59
C SER A 94 4.72 -1.60 -8.41
N GLU A 95 5.83 -2.33 -8.15
CA GLU A 95 5.94 -3.17 -6.95
C GLU A 95 5.82 -2.33 -5.67
N LYS A 96 6.49 -1.17 -5.61
CA LYS A 96 6.42 -0.23 -4.49
C LYS A 96 5.01 0.30 -4.24
N ARG A 97 4.25 0.59 -5.30
CA ARG A 97 2.84 0.94 -5.16
C ARG A 97 2.02 -0.21 -4.56
N ILE A 98 2.22 -1.44 -5.00
CA ILE A 98 1.48 -2.59 -4.45
C ILE A 98 1.78 -2.77 -2.96
N VAL A 99 3.05 -2.61 -2.55
CA VAL A 99 3.43 -2.58 -1.13
C VAL A 99 2.72 -1.44 -0.41
N GLY A 100 2.67 -0.25 -1.00
CA GLY A 100 1.94 0.91 -0.46
C GLY A 100 0.44 0.66 -0.25
N VAL A 101 -0.21 0.02 -1.22
CA VAL A 101 -1.64 -0.33 -1.15
C VAL A 101 -1.91 -1.28 0.01
N PHE A 102 -1.10 -2.33 0.18
CA PHE A 102 -1.30 -3.28 1.28
C PHE A 102 -0.89 -2.72 2.63
N HIS A 103 0.17 -1.91 2.67
CA HIS A 103 0.54 -1.19 3.88
C HIS A 103 -0.62 -0.31 4.36
N GLU A 104 -1.26 0.43 3.45
CA GLU A 104 -2.43 1.23 3.78
C GLU A 104 -3.62 0.38 4.23
N LEU A 105 -3.95 -0.65 3.45
CA LEU A 105 -5.07 -1.55 3.76
C LEU A 105 -4.95 -2.16 5.16
N LEU A 106 -3.75 -2.64 5.53
CA LEU A 106 -3.52 -3.21 6.85
C LEU A 106 -3.63 -2.13 7.94
N HIS A 107 -3.15 -0.91 7.71
CA HIS A 107 -3.27 0.19 8.67
C HIS A 107 -4.72 0.67 8.89
N LEU A 108 -5.64 0.34 7.98
CA LEU A 108 -7.09 0.53 8.19
C LEU A 108 -7.71 -0.56 9.09
N THR A 109 -7.00 -1.66 9.35
CA THR A 109 -7.46 -2.73 10.24
C THR A 109 -6.92 -2.53 11.66
N ILE A 110 -7.70 -2.93 12.67
CA ILE A 110 -7.35 -2.79 14.09
C ILE A 110 -6.03 -3.51 14.41
N HIS A 111 -5.87 -4.74 13.93
CA HIS A 111 -4.72 -5.59 14.24
C HIS A 111 -3.59 -5.51 13.21
N LYS A 112 -3.72 -4.67 12.17
CA LYS A 112 -2.75 -4.58 11.06
C LYS A 112 -2.44 -5.92 10.39
N GLN A 113 -3.44 -6.79 10.31
CA GLN A 113 -3.30 -8.14 9.75
C GLN A 113 -4.59 -8.58 9.07
N THR A 114 -4.47 -9.52 8.12
CA THR A 114 -5.60 -10.16 7.46
C THR A 114 -5.19 -11.54 6.93
N GLU A 115 -6.17 -12.40 6.66
CA GLU A 115 -5.92 -13.72 6.07
C GLU A 115 -5.60 -13.60 4.58
N ARG A 116 -4.69 -14.43 4.08
CA ARG A 116 -4.25 -14.43 2.67
C ARG A 116 -5.40 -14.55 1.66
N LYS A 117 -6.46 -15.30 2.00
CA LYS A 117 -7.65 -15.43 1.14
C LYS A 117 -8.40 -14.11 0.97
N ASN A 118 -8.46 -13.26 1.99
CA ASN A 118 -9.14 -11.96 1.92
C ASN A 118 -8.43 -11.05 0.93
N VAL A 119 -7.10 -11.06 0.95
CA VAL A 119 -6.26 -10.30 0.03
C VAL A 119 -6.47 -10.74 -1.43
N SER A 120 -6.64 -12.04 -1.66
CA SER A 120 -6.84 -12.60 -3.01
C SER A 120 -8.12 -12.08 -3.67
N ASN A 121 -9.18 -11.89 -2.88
CA ASN A 121 -10.46 -11.32 -3.35
C ASN A 121 -10.34 -9.84 -3.76
N LEU A 122 -9.30 -9.14 -3.31
CA LEU A 122 -9.08 -7.72 -3.60
C LEU A 122 -8.30 -7.46 -4.89
N ARG A 123 -7.91 -8.51 -5.63
CA ARG A 123 -7.12 -8.36 -6.86
C ARG A 123 -7.77 -7.41 -7.86
N MET A 124 -9.03 -7.67 -8.22
CA MET A 124 -9.75 -6.88 -9.22
C MET A 124 -10.10 -5.47 -8.71
N PRO A 125 -10.69 -5.30 -7.51
CA PRO A 125 -11.03 -3.97 -7.00
C PRO A 125 -9.82 -3.03 -6.84
N LEU A 126 -8.63 -3.56 -6.56
CA LEU A 126 -7.41 -2.78 -6.37
C LEU A 126 -6.51 -2.71 -7.63
N GLY A 127 -6.96 -3.26 -8.76
CA GLY A 127 -6.20 -3.25 -10.02
C GLY A 127 -4.87 -3.98 -9.94
N LEU A 128 -4.79 -5.08 -9.17
CA LEU A 128 -3.53 -5.77 -8.89
C LEU A 128 -3.17 -6.83 -9.96
N PRO A 129 -1.86 -7.05 -10.22
CA PRO A 129 -1.41 -8.07 -11.15
C PRO A 129 -1.69 -9.49 -10.63
N GLN A 130 -1.75 -10.49 -11.53
CA GLN A 130 -2.08 -11.87 -11.17
C GLN A 130 -1.15 -12.46 -10.08
N LYS A 131 0.13 -12.08 -10.07
CA LYS A 131 1.14 -12.60 -9.13
C LYS A 131 1.49 -11.59 -8.02
N PHE A 132 0.54 -10.73 -7.63
CA PHE A 132 0.80 -9.68 -6.63
C PHE A 132 1.25 -10.23 -5.27
N THR A 133 0.85 -11.44 -4.87
CA THR A 133 1.16 -11.97 -3.54
C THR A 133 2.66 -12.17 -3.29
N LYS A 134 3.48 -12.17 -4.35
CA LYS A 134 4.94 -12.26 -4.23
C LYS A 134 5.55 -11.09 -3.46
N VAL A 135 4.88 -9.94 -3.39
CA VAL A 135 5.37 -8.78 -2.63
C VAL A 135 5.53 -9.10 -1.14
N PHE A 136 4.68 -9.96 -0.56
CA PHE A 136 4.76 -10.31 0.85
C PHE A 136 6.04 -11.10 1.17
N GLU A 137 6.46 -11.98 0.26
CA GLU A 137 7.68 -12.77 0.41
C GLU A 137 8.94 -11.95 0.09
N ARG A 138 8.84 -11.00 -0.84
CA ARG A 138 9.95 -10.12 -1.26
C ARG A 138 10.25 -9.01 -0.24
N HIS A 139 9.26 -8.64 0.57
CA HIS A 139 9.36 -7.54 1.55
C HIS A 139 9.13 -8.00 2.99
N PRO A 140 9.93 -8.95 3.52
CA PRO A 140 9.74 -9.55 4.86
C PRO A 140 10.01 -8.58 6.01
N GLY A 141 10.67 -7.45 5.75
CA GLY A 141 10.86 -6.38 6.72
C GLY A 141 9.67 -5.42 6.83
N ILE A 142 8.72 -5.49 5.90
CA ILE A 142 7.51 -4.65 5.87
C ILE A 142 6.30 -5.50 6.22
N PHE A 143 6.21 -6.71 5.64
CA PHE A 143 5.12 -7.65 5.89
C PHE A 143 5.61 -8.87 6.64
N TYR A 144 4.90 -9.21 7.70
CA TYR A 144 5.08 -10.46 8.41
C TYR A 144 4.10 -11.51 7.89
N ILE A 145 4.61 -12.66 7.43
CA ILE A 145 3.80 -13.82 7.07
C ILE A 145 3.89 -14.84 8.20
N SER A 146 2.76 -15.10 8.84
CA SER A 146 2.64 -16.19 9.80
C SER A 146 2.39 -17.51 9.06
N MET A 147 3.21 -18.52 9.33
CA MET A 147 2.91 -19.90 8.97
C MET A 147 2.05 -20.48 10.09
N LYS A 148 0.75 -20.55 9.88
CA LYS A 148 -0.19 -21.30 10.72
C LYS A 148 -0.41 -22.67 10.11
#